data_AF-A0A1P8AQL0-F1
#
_entry.id   AF-A0A1P8AQL0-F1
#
_cell.length_a   1.000
_cell.length_b   1.000
_cell.length_c   1.000
_cell.angle_alpha   90.00
_cell.angle_beta   90.00
_cell.angle_gamma   90.00
#
_symmetry.space_group_name_H-M   'P 1'
#
loop_
_entity.id
_entity.type
_entity.pdbx_description
1 polymer ?
#
loop_
_entity_poly.entity_id
_entity_poly.type
_entity_poly.pdbx_seq_one_letter_code
_entity_poly.pdbx_strand_id
1 'polypeptide(L)'
;MMRALAAASRPLFSDLPSLVRSWLPTSSFKSFATVSSSPPSDLNLRNQSRGGLPRFFSDDLPSRKGGVVRVQGSEFWHMAKVLRLKQEDRVELFNGKGGLVEGCIQSIDKTGVDFIAQEDQKVILPQGMQWQVFAAFGTLKGGRADWLIEKCTELGASSVTPLLTERSPIISENRVDRLERVSFAAAKQCQRLHQM
;
A
#
# COMPACT_ATOMS: atom_id res chain seq x y z
N MET A 1 18.85 7.36 60.37
CA MET A 1 17.48 6.82 60.22
C MET A 1 17.28 6.52 58.74
N MET A 2 17.25 5.23 58.40
CA MET A 2 17.20 4.70 57.03
C MET A 2 15.85 4.93 56.36
N ARG A 3 15.86 5.22 55.05
CA ARG A 3 14.99 4.49 54.10
C ARG A 3 15.52 4.66 52.67
N ALA A 4 16.03 3.56 52.15
CA ALA A 4 16.44 3.35 50.77
C ALA A 4 15.21 3.18 49.86
N LEU A 5 15.25 3.79 48.68
CA LEU A 5 14.31 3.52 47.58
C LEU A 5 15.00 2.53 46.62
N ALA A 6 14.31 1.41 46.41
CA ALA A 6 14.78 0.26 45.65
C ALA A 6 14.92 0.57 44.15
N ALA A 7 16.03 0.11 43.59
CA ALA A 7 16.29 0.06 42.16
C ALA A 7 15.41 -1.00 41.49
N ALA A 8 14.66 -0.61 40.45
CA ALA A 8 13.96 -1.54 39.59
C ALA A 8 14.91 -2.05 38.50
N SER A 9 15.15 -3.36 38.53
CA SER A 9 16.08 -4.11 37.72
C SER A 9 15.63 -4.23 36.25
N ARG A 10 16.59 -4.06 35.34
CA ARG A 10 16.47 -4.37 33.90
C ARG A 10 16.30 -5.88 33.71
N PRO A 11 15.38 -6.38 32.86
CA PRO A 11 15.35 -7.81 32.54
C PRO A 11 16.51 -8.17 31.58
N LEU A 12 17.29 -9.17 31.99
CA LEU A 12 18.34 -9.82 31.21
C LEU A 12 17.69 -10.79 30.21
N PHE A 13 18.11 -10.74 28.95
CA PHE A 13 17.71 -11.68 27.90
C PHE A 13 18.54 -12.97 28.03
N SER A 14 18.11 -13.88 28.89
CA SER A 14 18.64 -15.25 28.94
C SER A 14 17.59 -16.14 29.59
N ASP A 15 16.67 -16.68 28.79
CA ASP A 15 15.92 -17.92 29.07
C ASP A 15 15.13 -18.31 27.81
N LEU A 16 15.75 -19.10 26.95
CA LEU A 16 15.08 -19.84 25.87
C LEU A 16 15.14 -21.33 26.21
N PRO A 17 14.01 -22.03 26.40
CA PRO A 17 13.98 -23.48 26.32
C PRO A 17 13.93 -23.92 24.86
N SER A 18 14.89 -24.78 24.51
CA SER A 18 14.94 -25.57 23.28
C SER A 18 13.80 -26.59 23.23
N LEU A 19 12.84 -26.44 22.32
CA LEU A 19 12.00 -27.56 21.87
C LEU A 19 11.84 -27.53 20.34
N VAL A 20 12.49 -28.51 19.74
CA VAL A 20 12.50 -28.87 18.32
C VAL A 20 11.55 -30.06 18.12
N ARG A 21 10.88 -30.10 16.96
CA ARG A 21 10.03 -31.18 16.37
C ARG A 21 8.63 -31.28 17.01
N SER A 22 7.52 -31.47 16.28
CA SER A 22 7.30 -32.12 14.98
C SER A 22 5.87 -31.84 14.50
N TRP A 23 5.65 -31.07 13.42
CA TRP A 23 4.37 -31.08 12.70
C TRP A 23 4.61 -30.82 11.21
N LEU A 24 4.59 -31.88 10.41
CA LEU A 24 4.41 -31.84 8.96
C LEU A 24 3.19 -32.72 8.64
N PRO A 25 2.11 -32.19 8.06
CA PRO A 25 1.14 -33.03 7.37
C PRO A 25 1.67 -33.36 5.96
N THR A 26 1.63 -34.64 5.62
CA THR A 26 1.89 -35.18 4.29
C THR A 26 0.70 -34.85 3.38
N SER A 27 0.87 -33.99 2.38
CA SER A 27 -0.13 -33.81 1.32
C SER A 27 0.29 -34.59 0.07
N SER A 28 -0.49 -35.62 -0.24
CA SER A 28 -0.45 -36.41 -1.47
C SER A 28 -0.63 -35.51 -2.71
N PHE A 29 0.31 -35.61 -3.65
CA PHE A 29 0.17 -35.06 -4.99
C PHE A 29 -0.98 -35.76 -5.73
N LYS A 30 -2.03 -35.01 -6.08
CA LYS A 30 -3.03 -35.47 -7.05
C LYS A 30 -2.80 -34.79 -8.40
N SER A 31 -2.89 -35.62 -9.43
CA SER A 31 -2.66 -35.36 -10.85
C SER A 31 -3.54 -34.22 -11.40
N PHE A 32 -2.97 -33.43 -12.31
CA PHE A 32 -3.66 -32.38 -13.05
C PHE A 32 -4.68 -32.98 -14.02
N ALA A 33 -5.93 -32.52 -13.94
CA ALA A 33 -6.93 -32.70 -14.99
C ALA A 33 -6.74 -31.62 -16.06
N THR A 34 -6.78 -32.03 -17.33
CA THR A 34 -6.75 -31.17 -18.51
C THR A 34 -7.99 -30.28 -18.54
N VAL A 35 -7.81 -28.97 -18.32
CA VAL A 35 -8.84 -27.97 -18.60
C VAL A 35 -8.67 -27.50 -20.03
N SER A 36 -9.65 -27.80 -20.87
CA SER A 36 -9.82 -27.18 -22.18
C SER A 36 -10.17 -25.71 -21.95
N SER A 37 -9.25 -24.79 -22.26
CA SER A 37 -9.49 -23.36 -22.23
C SER A 37 -9.36 -22.77 -23.63
N SER A 38 -10.44 -22.18 -24.12
CA SER A 38 -10.46 -21.25 -25.26
C SER A 38 -9.39 -20.17 -25.09
N PRO A 39 -8.86 -19.57 -26.18
CA PRO A 39 -7.76 -18.62 -26.08
C PRO A 39 -8.19 -17.41 -25.24
N PRO A 40 -7.41 -17.01 -24.21
CA PRO A 40 -7.69 -15.79 -23.48
C PRO A 40 -7.48 -14.60 -24.43
N SER A 41 -8.46 -13.70 -24.48
CA SER A 41 -8.34 -12.42 -25.19
C SER A 41 -7.07 -11.68 -24.75
N ASP A 42 -6.30 -11.15 -25.70
CA ASP A 42 -5.00 -10.46 -25.52
C ASP A 42 -4.96 -9.42 -24.37
N LEU A 43 -6.11 -8.87 -23.97
CA LEU A 43 -6.24 -7.94 -22.85
C LEU A 43 -5.89 -8.57 -21.48
N ASN A 44 -6.15 -9.86 -21.27
CA ASN A 44 -5.80 -10.54 -20.01
C ASN A 44 -4.29 -10.76 -19.86
N LEU A 45 -3.56 -10.89 -20.97
CA LEU A 45 -2.11 -11.16 -20.96
C LEU A 45 -1.28 -9.94 -20.55
N ARG A 46 -1.74 -8.71 -20.84
CA ARG A 46 -1.01 -7.48 -20.43
C ARG A 46 -0.96 -7.24 -18.92
N ASN A 47 -1.96 -7.73 -18.19
CA ASN A 47 -2.06 -7.49 -16.74
C ASN A 47 -1.32 -8.52 -15.88
N GLN A 48 -1.14 -9.74 -16.38
CA GLN A 48 -0.56 -10.84 -15.59
C GLN A 48 0.94 -10.66 -15.33
N SER A 49 1.64 -9.86 -16.14
CA SER A 49 3.09 -9.67 -16.00
C SER A 49 3.50 -8.84 -14.77
N ARG A 50 2.55 -8.19 -14.07
CA ARG A 50 2.82 -7.23 -12.96
C ARG A 50 2.33 -7.67 -11.58
N GLY A 51 1.74 -8.86 -11.44
CA GLY A 51 1.25 -9.35 -10.14
C GLY A 51 -0.02 -8.67 -9.61
N GLY A 52 -0.72 -7.88 -10.42
CA GLY A 52 -1.99 -7.21 -10.08
C GLY A 52 -2.35 -6.08 -11.06
N LEU A 53 -3.56 -5.51 -10.91
CA LEU A 53 -3.97 -4.34 -11.67
C LEU A 53 -3.17 -3.10 -11.20
N PRO A 54 -2.76 -2.19 -12.11
CA PRO A 54 -2.21 -0.90 -11.71
C PRO A 54 -3.23 -0.12 -10.87
N ARG A 55 -2.79 0.38 -9.72
CA ARG A 55 -3.63 1.11 -8.75
C ARG A 55 -3.29 2.59 -8.71
N PHE A 56 -4.33 3.42 -8.64
CA PHE A 56 -4.24 4.89 -8.62
C PHE A 56 -5.13 5.48 -7.53
N PHE A 57 -4.69 6.60 -6.96
CA PHE A 57 -5.45 7.27 -5.91
C PHE A 57 -6.54 8.17 -6.51
N SER A 58 -7.72 8.18 -5.89
CA SER A 58 -8.80 9.14 -6.18
C SER A 58 -9.63 9.37 -4.93
N ASP A 59 -9.87 10.65 -4.61
CA ASP A 59 -10.77 11.03 -3.51
C ASP A 59 -12.23 10.66 -3.80
N ASP A 60 -12.61 10.70 -5.07
CA ASP A 60 -13.94 10.33 -5.56
C ASP A 60 -13.90 8.93 -6.17
N LEU A 61 -14.75 8.03 -5.67
CA LEU A 61 -14.91 6.68 -6.19
C LEU A 61 -16.37 6.46 -6.59
N PRO A 62 -16.64 6.00 -7.82
CA PRO A 62 -18.00 5.65 -8.22
C PRO A 62 -18.52 4.50 -7.34
N SER A 63 -19.67 4.70 -6.68
CA SER A 63 -20.21 3.71 -5.74
C SER A 63 -20.80 2.47 -6.40
N ARG A 64 -21.22 2.57 -7.67
CA ARG A 64 -21.90 1.52 -8.42
C ARG A 64 -21.24 1.26 -9.77
N LYS A 65 -21.37 0.04 -10.26
CA LYS A 65 -21.00 -0.35 -11.62
C LYS A 65 -21.59 0.62 -12.65
N GLY A 66 -20.76 1.00 -13.62
CA GLY A 66 -21.11 1.96 -14.68
C GLY A 66 -20.92 3.43 -14.28
N GLY A 67 -20.64 3.73 -13.00
CA GLY A 67 -20.27 5.07 -12.59
C GLY A 67 -18.96 5.54 -13.24
N VAL A 68 -18.90 6.81 -13.62
CA VAL A 68 -17.74 7.41 -14.29
C VAL A 68 -17.13 8.47 -13.38
N VAL A 69 -15.80 8.43 -13.24
CA VAL A 69 -15.03 9.45 -12.53
C VAL A 69 -13.87 9.92 -13.40
N ARG A 70 -13.61 11.23 -13.34
CA ARG A 70 -12.52 11.88 -14.06
C ARG A 70 -11.27 11.91 -13.19
N VAL A 71 -10.20 11.26 -13.64
CA VAL A 71 -8.87 11.32 -13.00
C VAL A 71 -8.04 12.40 -13.66
N GLN A 72 -7.47 13.31 -12.86
CA GLN A 72 -6.69 14.47 -13.32
C GLN A 72 -5.36 14.59 -12.56
N GLY A 73 -4.57 15.62 -12.88
CA GLY A 73 -3.35 15.97 -12.14
C GLY A 73 -2.24 14.91 -12.23
N SER A 74 -1.61 14.62 -11.09
CA SER A 74 -0.46 13.70 -11.02
C SER A 74 -0.82 12.26 -11.36
N GLU A 75 -2.01 11.78 -10.96
CA GLU A 75 -2.44 10.42 -11.26
C GLU A 75 -2.73 10.26 -12.75
N PHE A 76 -3.37 11.24 -13.39
CA PHE A 76 -3.51 11.29 -14.85
C PHE A 76 -2.16 11.20 -15.58
N TRP A 77 -1.17 12.00 -15.15
CA TRP A 77 0.15 11.98 -15.76
C TRP A 77 0.83 10.62 -15.57
N HIS A 78 0.70 10.00 -14.39
CA HIS A 78 1.22 8.67 -14.12
C HIS A 78 0.56 7.60 -15.01
N MET A 79 -0.77 7.65 -15.18
CA MET A 79 -1.51 6.75 -16.07
C MET A 79 -1.10 6.90 -17.54
N ALA A 80 -1.21 8.12 -18.08
CA ALA A 80 -1.13 8.35 -19.53
C ALA A 80 0.31 8.54 -20.04
N LYS A 81 1.23 9.08 -19.23
CA LYS A 81 2.59 9.40 -19.67
C LYS A 81 3.63 8.40 -19.17
N VAL A 82 3.55 7.99 -17.91
CA VAL A 82 4.53 7.03 -17.34
C VAL A 82 4.17 5.61 -17.73
N LEU A 83 2.97 5.17 -17.37
CA LEU A 83 2.51 3.81 -17.65
C LEU A 83 1.98 3.65 -19.07
N ARG A 84 1.68 4.76 -19.75
CA ARG A 84 1.21 4.81 -21.14
C ARG A 84 -0.03 3.95 -21.37
N LEU A 85 -0.93 3.95 -20.37
CA LEU A 85 -2.20 3.26 -20.43
C LEU A 85 -3.07 3.85 -21.54
N LYS A 86 -3.93 2.99 -22.11
CA LYS A 86 -4.82 3.29 -23.21
C LYS A 86 -6.26 3.00 -22.82
N GLN A 87 -7.19 3.42 -23.69
CA GLN A 87 -8.57 3.01 -23.60
C GLN A 87 -8.69 1.48 -23.48
N GLU A 88 -9.65 1.02 -22.68
CA GLU A 88 -9.91 -0.37 -22.29
C GLU A 88 -8.87 -1.01 -21.35
N ASP A 89 -7.75 -0.36 -21.03
CA ASP A 89 -6.84 -0.88 -20.00
C ASP A 89 -7.54 -0.89 -18.63
N ARG A 90 -7.43 -2.01 -17.91
CA ARG A 90 -8.02 -2.19 -16.58
C ARG A 90 -7.13 -1.61 -15.49
N VAL A 91 -7.74 -0.91 -14.54
CA VAL A 91 -7.06 -0.27 -13.41
C VAL A 91 -7.94 -0.33 -12.16
N GLU A 92 -7.30 -0.07 -11.02
CA GLU A 92 -7.98 0.10 -9.73
C GLU A 92 -7.89 1.56 -9.28
N LEU A 93 -9.00 2.09 -8.77
CA LEU A 93 -9.01 3.33 -7.99
C LEU A 93 -9.21 3.02 -6.52
N PHE A 94 -8.45 3.67 -5.63
CA PHE A 94 -8.61 3.59 -4.18
C PHE A 94 -8.57 4.98 -3.56
N ASN A 95 -9.21 5.15 -2.40
CA ASN A 95 -9.37 6.45 -1.74
C ASN A 95 -8.57 6.59 -0.43
N GLY A 96 -7.69 5.64 -0.12
CA GLY A 96 -6.90 5.65 1.12
C GLY A 96 -7.72 5.47 2.41
N LYS A 97 -9.02 5.17 2.31
CA LYS A 97 -9.96 4.98 3.43
C LYS A 97 -10.60 3.59 3.42
N GLY A 98 -9.99 2.64 2.71
CA GLY A 98 -10.51 1.28 2.52
C GLY A 98 -11.39 1.10 1.28
N GLY A 99 -11.76 2.19 0.60
CA GLY A 99 -12.50 2.14 -0.65
C GLY A 99 -11.62 1.67 -1.81
N LEU A 100 -12.14 0.74 -2.61
CA LEU A 100 -11.50 0.18 -3.78
C LEU A 100 -12.56 -0.06 -4.87
N VAL A 101 -12.26 0.31 -6.11
CA VAL A 101 -13.11 -0.02 -7.26
C VAL A 101 -12.25 -0.39 -8.46
N GLU A 102 -12.66 -1.47 -9.13
CA GLU A 102 -12.05 -1.94 -10.37
C GLU A 102 -12.84 -1.41 -11.57
N GLY A 103 -12.11 -1.05 -12.61
CA GLY A 103 -12.72 -0.55 -13.84
C GLY A 103 -11.75 -0.49 -15.00
N CYS A 104 -12.15 0.21 -16.05
CA CYS A 104 -11.31 0.44 -17.22
C CYS A 104 -11.29 1.92 -17.60
N ILE A 105 -10.29 2.27 -18.42
CA ILE A 105 -10.20 3.60 -19.02
C ILE A 105 -11.19 3.68 -20.17
N GLN A 106 -12.24 4.50 -20.00
CA GLN A 106 -13.24 4.78 -21.04
C GLN A 106 -12.71 5.76 -22.08
N SER A 107 -11.98 6.79 -21.66
CA SER A 107 -11.46 7.83 -22.55
C SER A 107 -10.21 8.49 -21.97
N ILE A 108 -9.37 9.05 -22.84
CA ILE A 108 -8.18 9.82 -22.46
C ILE A 108 -8.13 11.06 -23.35
N ASP A 109 -8.01 12.24 -22.74
CA ASP A 109 -7.72 13.47 -23.48
C ASP A 109 -6.54 14.24 -22.84
N LYS A 110 -6.39 15.51 -23.21
CA LYS A 110 -5.27 16.35 -22.76
C LYS A 110 -5.33 16.73 -21.28
N THR A 111 -6.49 16.62 -20.65
CA THR A 111 -6.80 17.13 -19.30
C THR A 111 -7.01 16.03 -18.27
N GLY A 112 -7.16 14.76 -18.70
CA GLY A 112 -7.47 13.67 -17.79
C GLY A 112 -7.82 12.35 -18.48
N VAL A 113 -8.20 11.39 -17.64
CA VAL A 113 -8.67 10.06 -17.98
C VAL A 113 -10.07 9.86 -17.41
N ASP A 114 -11.01 9.38 -18.22
CA ASP A 114 -12.31 8.92 -17.74
C ASP A 114 -12.19 7.45 -17.35
N PHE A 115 -12.43 7.18 -16.07
CA PHE A 115 -12.53 5.84 -15.54
C PHE A 115 -14.00 5.42 -15.47
N ILE A 116 -14.34 4.22 -15.92
CA ILE A 116 -15.66 3.62 -15.74
C ILE A 116 -15.58 2.38 -14.84
N ALA A 117 -16.40 2.37 -13.79
CA ALA A 117 -16.49 1.26 -12.85
C ALA A 117 -17.05 0.00 -13.54
N GLN A 118 -16.34 -1.12 -13.42
CA GLN A 118 -16.81 -2.42 -13.91
C GLN A 118 -17.54 -3.23 -12.83
N GLU A 119 -17.36 -2.84 -11.57
CA GLU A 119 -17.96 -3.44 -10.38
C GLU A 119 -18.46 -2.36 -9.42
N ASP A 120 -19.24 -2.75 -8.42
CA ASP A 120 -19.60 -1.85 -7.31
C ASP A 120 -18.38 -1.60 -6.41
N GLN A 121 -18.35 -0.44 -5.76
CA GLN A 121 -17.26 -0.09 -4.86
C GLN A 121 -17.18 -1.08 -3.70
N LYS A 122 -15.98 -1.62 -3.47
CA LYS A 122 -15.64 -2.44 -2.30
C LYS A 122 -15.19 -1.49 -1.18
N VAL A 123 -15.71 -1.71 0.04
CA VAL A 123 -15.23 -1.04 1.26
C VAL A 123 -14.60 -2.10 2.14
N ILE A 124 -13.28 -2.08 2.20
CA ILE A 124 -12.50 -3.04 2.97
C ILE A 124 -12.08 -2.33 4.25
N LEU A 125 -12.51 -2.85 5.40
CA LEU A 125 -12.06 -2.33 6.69
C LEU A 125 -10.57 -2.65 6.89
N PRO A 126 -9.83 -1.87 7.70
CA PRO A 126 -8.47 -2.23 8.08
C PRO A 126 -8.54 -3.63 8.70
N GLN A 127 -7.99 -4.65 8.03
CA GLN A 127 -7.90 -5.97 8.63
C GLN A 127 -7.16 -5.80 9.95
N GLY A 128 -7.75 -6.34 11.02
CA GLY A 128 -7.32 -6.14 12.40
C GLY A 128 -5.88 -6.59 12.61
N MET A 129 -4.93 -5.71 12.27
CA MET A 129 -3.58 -5.81 12.80
C MET A 129 -3.77 -5.83 14.31
N GLN A 130 -3.43 -6.96 14.93
CA GLN A 130 -3.53 -7.12 16.38
C GLN A 130 -2.74 -6.04 17.14
N TRP A 131 -1.83 -5.36 16.43
CA TRP A 131 -0.93 -4.34 16.94
C TRP A 131 -0.93 -3.13 16.01
N GLN A 132 -1.15 -1.94 16.57
CA GLN A 132 -0.93 -0.69 15.87
C GLN A 132 0.52 -0.24 16.09
N VAL A 133 1.23 0.03 15.00
CA VAL A 133 2.64 0.44 15.05
C VAL A 133 2.74 1.92 14.73
N PHE A 134 3.21 2.70 15.70
CA PHE A 134 3.47 4.12 15.56
C PHE A 134 4.99 4.32 15.55
N ALA A 135 5.53 4.83 14.45
CA ALA A 135 6.95 5.10 14.32
C ALA A 135 7.21 6.60 14.44
N ALA A 136 8.38 6.95 14.98
CA ALA A 136 8.82 8.33 15.03
C ALA A 136 10.33 8.39 14.81
N PHE A 137 10.81 9.43 14.12
CA PHE A 137 12.21 9.53 13.75
C PHE A 137 12.72 10.97 13.83
N GLY A 138 13.95 11.14 14.33
CA GLY A 138 14.64 12.43 14.28
C GLY A 138 15.19 12.74 12.88
N THR A 139 16.32 13.43 12.77
CA THR A 139 16.90 13.71 11.45
C THR A 139 17.66 12.53 10.88
N LEU A 140 17.25 12.12 9.68
CA LEU A 140 17.94 11.10 8.89
C LEU A 140 18.65 11.76 7.69
N LYS A 141 19.90 11.34 7.46
CA LYS A 141 20.75 11.80 6.33
C LYS A 141 20.60 10.88 5.11
N GLY A 142 20.85 11.42 3.93
CA GLY A 142 21.05 10.63 2.70
C GLY A 142 19.83 9.82 2.26
N GLY A 143 18.63 10.43 2.23
CA GLY A 143 17.41 9.77 1.71
C GLY A 143 16.82 8.67 2.60
N ARG A 144 17.41 8.36 3.75
CA ARG A 144 16.90 7.32 4.68
C ARG A 144 15.50 7.62 5.23
N ALA A 145 15.07 8.88 5.23
CA ALA A 145 13.70 9.23 5.60
C ALA A 145 12.69 8.66 4.60
N ASP A 146 12.94 8.81 3.30
CA ASP A 146 12.09 8.26 2.23
C ASP A 146 12.02 6.73 2.36
N TRP A 147 13.18 6.07 2.54
CA TRP A 147 13.24 4.62 2.75
C TRP A 147 12.45 4.19 4.00
N LEU A 148 12.56 4.91 5.11
CA LEU A 148 11.81 4.62 6.33
C LEU A 148 10.30 4.73 6.07
N ILE A 149 9.83 5.79 5.41
CA ILE A 149 8.41 5.97 5.09
C ILE A 149 7.90 4.86 4.19
N GLU A 150 8.65 4.50 3.15
CA GLU A 150 8.33 3.39 2.25
C GLU A 150 8.15 2.10 3.06
N LYS A 151 9.12 1.73 3.90
CA LYS A 151 9.08 0.48 4.66
C LYS A 151 8.05 0.47 5.77
N CYS A 152 7.83 1.60 6.45
CA CYS A 152 6.73 1.72 7.41
C CYS A 152 5.37 1.53 6.72
N THR A 153 5.19 2.07 5.52
CA THR A 153 3.95 1.92 4.75
C THR A 153 3.74 0.46 4.29
N GLU A 154 4.79 -0.19 3.78
CA GLU A 154 4.76 -1.61 3.35
C GLU A 154 4.49 -2.57 4.51
N LEU A 155 5.12 -2.35 5.66
CA LEU A 155 4.93 -3.17 6.88
C LEU A 155 3.64 -2.83 7.63
N GLY A 156 2.92 -1.82 7.17
CA GLY A 156 1.60 -1.48 7.62
C GLY A 156 1.52 -0.64 8.89
N ALA A 157 2.55 0.16 9.18
CA ALA A 157 2.53 1.12 10.27
C ALA A 157 1.28 2.02 10.21
N SER A 158 0.79 2.40 11.39
CA SER A 158 -0.39 3.23 11.57
C SER A 158 -0.11 4.71 11.44
N SER A 159 1.13 5.14 11.73
CA SER A 159 1.62 6.48 11.41
C SER A 159 3.15 6.53 11.50
N VAL A 160 3.76 7.51 10.84
CA VAL A 160 5.17 7.88 11.03
C VAL A 160 5.26 9.38 11.32
N THR A 161 5.84 9.74 12.46
CA THR A 161 5.99 11.14 12.89
C THR A 161 7.45 11.59 12.86
N PRO A 162 7.82 12.54 11.99
CA PRO A 162 9.10 13.22 12.08
C PRO A 162 9.18 14.05 13.37
N LEU A 163 10.26 13.89 14.15
CA LEU A 163 10.46 14.55 15.43
C LEU A 163 11.45 15.71 15.32
N LEU A 164 11.05 16.86 15.86
CA LEU A 164 11.95 17.96 16.18
C LEU A 164 12.60 17.67 17.54
N THR A 165 13.90 17.41 17.52
CA THR A 165 14.78 17.11 18.65
C THR A 165 15.96 18.10 18.68
N GLU A 166 16.74 18.11 19.76
CA GLU A 166 17.88 19.04 19.94
C GLU A 166 18.88 19.02 18.76
N ARG A 167 19.09 17.85 18.13
CA ARG A 167 20.07 17.64 17.05
C ARG A 167 19.45 17.58 15.66
N SER A 168 18.15 17.90 15.53
CA SER A 168 17.48 17.94 14.23
C SER A 168 17.30 19.37 13.74
N PRO A 169 17.53 19.66 12.44
CA PRO A 169 17.08 20.91 11.86
C PRO A 169 15.55 20.92 11.76
N ILE A 170 14.99 22.12 11.60
CA ILE A 170 13.57 22.33 11.34
C ILE A 170 13.15 21.57 10.08
N ILE A 171 11.95 20.98 10.13
CA ILE A 171 11.36 20.24 9.02
C ILE A 171 10.51 21.22 8.20
N SER A 172 10.92 21.46 6.96
CA SER A 172 10.17 22.32 6.02
C SER A 172 8.93 21.63 5.47
N GLU A 173 7.88 22.38 5.12
CA GLU A 173 6.66 21.88 4.46
C GLU A 173 6.97 21.06 3.20
N ASN A 174 7.84 21.56 2.31
CA ASN A 174 8.29 20.82 1.11
C ASN A 174 8.83 19.42 1.41
N ARG A 175 9.42 19.22 2.60
CA ARG A 175 9.94 17.92 3.03
C ARG A 175 8.78 17.01 3.47
N VAL A 176 7.77 17.54 4.14
CA VAL A 176 6.57 16.80 4.51
C VAL A 176 5.83 16.33 3.26
N ASP A 177 5.57 17.22 2.30
CA ASP A 177 4.90 16.86 1.04
C ASP A 177 5.67 15.77 0.28
N ARG A 178 7.01 15.76 0.36
CA ARG A 178 7.83 14.70 -0.26
C ARG A 178 7.60 13.36 0.44
N LEU A 179 7.60 13.33 1.77
CA LEU A 179 7.37 12.11 2.54
C LEU A 179 5.95 11.57 2.30
N GLU A 180 4.94 12.45 2.21
CA GLU A 180 3.58 12.06 1.85
C GLU A 180 3.54 11.39 0.47
N ARG A 181 4.17 11.98 -0.55
CA ARG A 181 4.25 11.37 -1.89
C ARG A 181 4.92 9.99 -1.86
N VAL A 182 5.94 9.79 -1.03
CA VAL A 182 6.58 8.48 -0.84
C VAL A 182 5.62 7.48 -0.19
N SER A 183 4.87 7.91 0.84
CA SER A 183 3.82 7.10 1.48
C SER A 183 2.75 6.66 0.47
N PHE A 184 2.23 7.60 -0.33
CA PHE A 184 1.26 7.30 -1.39
C PHE A 184 1.79 6.31 -2.44
N ALA A 185 3.04 6.50 -2.88
CA ALA A 185 3.67 5.60 -3.85
C ALA A 185 3.83 4.19 -3.26
N ALA A 186 4.30 4.08 -2.02
CA ALA A 186 4.45 2.81 -1.32
C ALA A 186 3.08 2.12 -1.14
N ALA A 187 2.05 2.85 -0.70
CA ALA A 187 0.69 2.32 -0.52
C ALA A 187 0.12 1.73 -1.82
N LYS A 188 0.36 2.39 -2.97
CA LYS A 188 -0.03 1.88 -4.29
C LYS A 188 0.70 0.57 -4.63
N GLN A 189 2.00 0.50 -4.38
CA GLN A 189 2.82 -0.69 -4.71
C GLN A 189 2.53 -1.89 -3.80
N CYS A 190 2.37 -1.66 -2.49
CA CYS A 190 2.08 -2.71 -1.52
C CYS A 190 0.59 -3.06 -1.41
N GLN A 191 -0.24 -2.48 -2.28
CA GLN A 191 -1.68 -2.69 -2.32
C GLN A 191 -2.41 -2.33 -1.02
N ARG A 192 -1.89 -1.38 -0.25
CA ARG A 192 -2.54 -0.88 0.96
C ARG A 192 -3.71 0.04 0.61
N LEU A 193 -4.86 -0.17 1.26
CA LEU A 193 -6.09 0.60 1.01
C LEU A 193 -6.35 1.71 2.02
N HIS A 194 -5.61 1.71 3.13
CA HIS A 194 -5.70 2.70 4.20
C HIS A 194 -4.39 3.48 4.24
N GLN A 195 -4.45 4.80 4.17
CA GLN A 195 -3.25 5.61 4.36
C GLN A 195 -2.72 5.47 5.79
N MET A 196 -1.39 5.59 5.91
CA MET A 196 -0.66 5.71 7.16
C MET A 196 -0.67 7.17 7.62
#